data_AF-A0A8B4TUD2-F1
#
_entry.id   AF-A0A8B4TUD2-F1
#
_cell.length_a   1.000
_cell.length_b   1.000
_cell.length_c   1.000
_cell.angle_alpha   90.00
_cell.angle_beta   90.00
_cell.angle_gamma   90.00
#
_symmetry.space_group_name_H-M   'P 1'
#
loop_
_entity.id
_entity.type
_entity.pdbx_description
1 polymer ?
#
loop_
_entity_poly.entity_id
_entity_poly.type
_entity_poly.pdbx_seq_one_letter_code
_entity_poly.pdbx_strand_id
1 'polypeptide(L)'
;MDAQNFDHSHHALKIRSLSSGVDVLSFEGKEQLSAPFRYDIQFTSSDKFIAPESVLMQDGAFSLTAPPVQGMPVQTPLRTLYGVITGFKQLSSSRDEARYEVRLEPRLALLSRSHQNAIYQNQTVPQIVEKILRERHEMRGQDFVFDLKSDYPSREQVMQYDEDDLTFISRLLSEVGIWFRFSTDARLKIGVIEFYDDQSGYERGLTLPLRHPSGMSDSGTEAVWGLNTAYSVVSRSVTTRDYNYREAMAEMTTGQFDVTGGDNTTYGEAYHYADNFLKTGDKATPESGAFYARIRHERYLNGRAILKGQSTSSLLMPGLEIKVEGNDAPEVFRKGILITGITASAARDRSYELTFTAIPYSERYGYRPPLIRRPVMAGTLPARVTSTTANDIYAHIDKDGRYRVNLDFDRDTWKPGFESLWVRQSRPYAGDTYGLHLPLLAGTEVSIAFEDGNPDRPYIAGVKHDSAHTDHVTIQNYKRNVLRTPANNKIRLDDERGKEHIKVSTEVRRKEPAEPGTSGGCWEAAAR
;
A
#
# COMPACT_ATOMS: atom_id res chain seq x y z
N MET A 1 -43.39 -45.40 -0.37
CA MET A 1 -41.92 -45.46 -0.29
C MET A 1 -41.48 -44.04 -0.03
N ASP A 2 -41.35 -43.70 1.25
CA ASP A 2 -40.93 -42.37 1.66
C ASP A 2 -39.46 -42.21 1.32
N ALA A 3 -39.16 -41.37 0.33
CA ALA A 3 -37.81 -40.95 0.06
C ALA A 3 -37.32 -40.18 1.29
N GLN A 4 -36.37 -40.76 2.02
CA GLN A 4 -35.60 -40.02 3.01
C GLN A 4 -34.85 -38.91 2.26
N ASN A 5 -35.38 -37.69 2.30
CA ASN A 5 -34.67 -36.51 1.87
C ASN A 5 -33.51 -36.31 2.85
N PHE A 6 -32.31 -36.64 2.40
CA PHE A 6 -31.07 -36.22 3.03
C PHE A 6 -30.91 -34.71 2.80
N ASP A 7 -31.54 -33.90 3.67
CA ASP A 7 -31.32 -32.47 3.70
C ASP A 7 -29.93 -32.19 4.29
N HIS A 8 -28.94 -32.10 3.41
CA HIS A 8 -27.57 -31.69 3.72
C HIS A 8 -27.31 -30.23 3.32
N SER A 9 -28.33 -29.37 3.35
CA SER A 9 -28.22 -27.93 3.07
C SER A 9 -28.06 -27.12 4.37
N HIS A 10 -26.91 -27.25 5.04
CA HIS A 10 -26.70 -26.49 6.26
C HIS A 10 -26.34 -25.03 5.93
N HIS A 11 -25.40 -24.81 5.03
CA HIS A 11 -24.88 -23.47 4.73
C HIS A 11 -25.88 -22.61 3.96
N ALA A 12 -26.01 -21.35 4.36
CA ALA A 12 -26.98 -20.43 3.75
C ALA A 12 -26.27 -19.30 3.03
N LEU A 13 -26.71 -19.01 1.79
CA LEU A 13 -26.27 -17.86 1.02
C LEU A 13 -27.48 -16.95 0.79
N LYS A 14 -27.35 -15.69 1.18
CA LYS A 14 -28.32 -14.64 0.89
C LYS A 14 -27.68 -13.56 0.04
N ILE A 15 -28.32 -13.21 -1.08
CA ILE A 15 -27.92 -12.10 -1.94
C ILE A 15 -29.06 -11.07 -1.92
N ARG A 16 -28.75 -9.82 -1.59
CA ARG A 16 -29.75 -8.80 -1.23
C ARG A 16 -30.88 -8.62 -2.24
N SER A 17 -30.56 -8.61 -3.53
CA SER A 17 -31.53 -8.34 -4.61
C SER A 17 -32.01 -9.59 -5.35
N LEU A 18 -31.57 -10.78 -4.92
CA LEU A 18 -31.98 -12.05 -5.53
C LEU A 18 -33.17 -12.62 -4.76
N SER A 19 -34.33 -12.71 -5.43
CA SER A 19 -35.54 -13.33 -4.89
C SER A 19 -35.62 -14.83 -5.14
N SER A 20 -34.87 -15.33 -6.12
CA SER A 20 -34.81 -16.73 -6.49
C SER A 20 -34.24 -17.57 -5.36
N GLY A 21 -34.78 -18.77 -5.14
CA GLY A 21 -34.29 -19.68 -4.11
C GLY A 21 -32.83 -20.07 -4.36
N VAL A 22 -32.01 -20.01 -3.32
CA VAL A 22 -30.58 -20.33 -3.37
C VAL A 22 -30.33 -21.50 -2.41
N ASP A 23 -29.99 -22.66 -2.96
CA ASP A 23 -29.63 -23.84 -2.16
C ASP A 23 -28.14 -24.15 -2.38
N VAL A 24 -27.32 -23.97 -1.33
CA VAL A 24 -25.87 -24.10 -1.41
C VAL A 24 -25.49 -25.55 -1.70
N LEU A 25 -24.69 -25.76 -2.74
CA LEU A 25 -24.21 -27.06 -3.17
C LEU A 25 -22.81 -27.35 -2.65
N SER A 26 -21.89 -26.39 -2.82
CA SER A 26 -20.50 -26.50 -2.39
C SER A 26 -19.84 -25.13 -2.34
N PHE A 27 -18.75 -24.99 -1.61
CA PHE A 27 -17.93 -23.79 -1.66
C PHE A 27 -16.45 -24.07 -1.43
N GLU A 28 -15.61 -23.15 -1.90
CA GLU A 28 -14.21 -23.01 -1.52
C GLU A 28 -13.99 -21.58 -1.02
N GLY A 29 -13.47 -21.46 0.21
CA GLY A 29 -13.17 -20.20 0.87
C GLY A 29 -11.68 -20.04 1.13
N LYS A 30 -11.15 -18.84 0.91
CA LYS A 30 -9.77 -18.47 1.26
C LYS A 30 -9.80 -17.18 2.07
N GLU A 31 -9.12 -17.20 3.21
CA GLU A 31 -8.94 -16.02 4.04
C GLU A 31 -7.48 -15.92 4.50
N GLN A 32 -6.97 -14.69 4.63
CA GLN A 32 -5.61 -14.45 5.10
C GLN A 32 -5.52 -13.09 5.80
N LEU A 33 -4.67 -12.97 6.81
CA LEU A 33 -4.37 -11.68 7.43
C LEU A 33 -3.81 -10.71 6.39
N SER A 34 -4.35 -9.50 6.39
CA SER A 34 -3.98 -8.43 5.46
C SER A 34 -4.20 -8.75 3.98
N ALA A 35 -5.17 -9.62 3.67
CA ALA A 35 -5.64 -9.84 2.30
C ALA A 35 -7.18 -10.02 2.29
N PRO A 36 -7.90 -9.52 1.27
CA PRO A 36 -9.32 -9.78 1.12
C PRO A 36 -9.64 -11.27 1.11
N PHE A 37 -10.64 -11.69 1.88
CA PHE A 37 -11.16 -13.06 1.77
C PHE A 37 -11.89 -13.26 0.43
N ARG A 38 -11.99 -14.50 -0.01
CA ARG A 38 -12.75 -14.90 -1.21
C ARG A 38 -13.44 -16.22 -0.99
N TYR A 39 -14.74 -16.26 -1.26
CA TYR A 39 -15.55 -17.48 -1.26
C TYR A 39 -16.18 -17.68 -2.63
N ASP A 40 -15.79 -18.75 -3.33
CA ASP A 40 -16.49 -19.21 -4.53
C ASP A 40 -17.57 -20.22 -4.09
N ILE A 41 -18.84 -19.83 -4.20
CA ILE A 41 -19.99 -20.55 -3.67
C ILE A 41 -20.85 -21.02 -4.83
N GLN A 42 -21.05 -22.33 -4.92
CA GLN A 42 -21.93 -22.93 -5.91
C GLN A 42 -23.28 -23.26 -5.28
N PHE A 43 -24.35 -22.99 -6.01
CA PHE A 43 -25.71 -23.22 -5.55
C PHE A 43 -26.61 -23.67 -6.69
N THR A 44 -27.73 -24.31 -6.35
CA THR A 44 -28.81 -24.61 -7.28
C THR A 44 -29.98 -23.64 -7.09
N SER A 45 -30.69 -23.39 -8.19
CA SER A 45 -31.92 -22.59 -8.19
C SER A 45 -32.92 -23.14 -9.20
N SER A 46 -34.20 -23.09 -8.87
CA SER A 46 -35.29 -23.36 -9.82
C SER A 46 -35.41 -22.28 -10.90
N ASP A 47 -34.91 -21.07 -10.61
CA ASP A 47 -34.78 -20.01 -11.60
C ASP A 47 -33.56 -20.24 -12.49
N LYS A 48 -33.82 -20.50 -13.77
CA LYS A 48 -32.80 -20.84 -14.78
C LYS A 48 -32.27 -19.64 -15.56
N PHE A 49 -32.83 -18.46 -15.29
CA PHE A 49 -32.54 -17.24 -16.03
C PHE A 49 -32.19 -16.09 -15.08
N ILE A 50 -31.42 -16.39 -14.03
CA ILE A 50 -30.93 -15.37 -13.10
C ILE A 50 -30.05 -14.39 -13.86
N ALA A 51 -30.51 -13.14 -13.95
CA ALA A 51 -29.82 -12.07 -14.64
C ALA A 51 -28.57 -11.61 -13.85
N PRO A 52 -27.39 -11.45 -14.49
CA PRO A 52 -26.17 -11.02 -13.80
C PRO A 52 -26.33 -9.73 -12.98
N GLU A 53 -27.16 -8.79 -13.44
CA GLU A 53 -27.40 -7.49 -12.80
C GLU A 53 -28.14 -7.61 -11.46
N SER A 54 -28.87 -8.71 -11.27
CA SER A 54 -29.57 -9.02 -10.00
C SER A 54 -28.63 -9.60 -8.94
N VAL A 55 -27.39 -9.95 -9.33
CA VAL A 55 -26.42 -10.69 -8.51
C VAL A 55 -25.14 -9.88 -8.29
N LEU A 56 -24.51 -9.40 -9.37
CA LEU A 56 -23.25 -8.66 -9.29
C LEU A 56 -23.42 -7.35 -8.54
N MET A 57 -22.38 -6.97 -7.77
CA MET A 57 -22.36 -5.77 -6.92
C MET A 57 -23.45 -5.73 -5.83
N GLN A 58 -24.15 -6.84 -5.60
CA GLN A 58 -25.11 -6.95 -4.50
C GLN A 58 -24.42 -7.38 -3.21
N ASP A 59 -24.92 -6.88 -2.08
CA ASP A 59 -24.51 -7.34 -0.76
C ASP A 59 -24.86 -8.82 -0.59
N GLY A 60 -23.89 -9.60 -0.13
CA GLY A 60 -24.02 -11.02 0.14
C GLY A 60 -23.75 -11.35 1.61
N ALA A 61 -24.50 -12.30 2.15
CA ALA A 61 -24.26 -12.91 3.46
C ALA A 61 -24.15 -14.42 3.30
N PHE A 62 -23.01 -14.98 3.68
CA PHE A 62 -22.75 -16.42 3.63
C PHE A 62 -22.56 -16.96 5.06
N SER A 63 -23.48 -17.82 5.49
CA SER A 63 -23.53 -18.35 6.85
C SER A 63 -23.09 -19.81 6.89
N LEU A 64 -22.08 -20.07 7.71
CA LEU A 64 -21.67 -21.41 8.14
C LEU A 64 -22.52 -21.81 9.35
N THR A 65 -23.17 -22.96 9.28
CA THR A 65 -24.12 -23.46 10.27
C THR A 65 -23.74 -24.88 10.67
N ALA A 66 -24.09 -25.26 11.90
CA ALA A 66 -23.98 -26.64 12.35
C ALA A 66 -25.09 -27.50 11.75
N PRO A 67 -24.90 -28.84 11.66
CA PRO A 67 -25.99 -29.76 11.36
C PRO A 67 -27.16 -29.59 12.35
N PRO A 68 -28.42 -29.77 11.89
CA PRO A 68 -29.59 -29.67 12.76
C PRO A 68 -29.55 -30.77 13.82
N VAL A 69 -29.62 -30.35 15.08
CA VAL A 69 -29.76 -31.27 16.22
C VAL A 69 -31.24 -31.63 16.37
N GLN A 70 -31.54 -32.93 16.49
CA GLN A 70 -32.91 -33.44 16.66
C GLN A 70 -33.60 -32.73 17.84
N GLY A 71 -34.71 -32.03 17.56
CA GLY A 71 -35.50 -31.29 18.55
C GLY A 71 -35.21 -29.78 18.65
N MET A 72 -34.24 -29.24 17.90
CA MET A 72 -34.03 -27.79 17.79
C MET A 72 -34.46 -27.28 16.40
N PRO A 73 -35.57 -26.51 16.29
CA PRO A 73 -36.12 -26.09 15.01
C PRO A 73 -35.36 -24.94 14.32
N VAL A 74 -34.39 -24.31 14.99
CA VAL A 74 -33.64 -23.16 14.44
C VAL A 74 -32.16 -23.51 14.37
N GLN A 75 -31.62 -23.57 13.14
CA GLN A 75 -30.17 -23.63 12.92
C GLN A 75 -29.56 -22.26 13.22
N THR A 76 -28.72 -22.19 14.24
CA THR A 76 -27.97 -20.98 14.56
C THR A 76 -26.69 -20.94 13.70
N PRO A 77 -26.43 -19.86 12.95
CA PRO A 77 -25.17 -19.71 12.23
C PRO A 77 -24.01 -19.62 13.22
N LEU A 78 -22.99 -20.46 13.04
CA LEU A 78 -21.75 -20.45 13.81
C LEU A 78 -20.88 -19.26 13.41
N ARG A 79 -20.84 -18.95 12.11
CA ARG A 79 -20.11 -17.83 11.54
C ARG A 79 -20.84 -17.32 10.30
N THR A 80 -20.89 -16.01 10.11
CA THR A 80 -21.44 -15.41 8.89
C THR A 80 -20.42 -14.46 8.30
N LEU A 81 -20.21 -14.52 7.00
CA LEU A 81 -19.35 -13.65 6.23
C LEU A 81 -20.22 -12.68 5.43
N TYR A 82 -19.94 -11.39 5.57
CA TYR A 82 -20.63 -10.34 4.84
C TYR A 82 -19.69 -9.72 3.82
N GLY A 83 -20.17 -9.56 2.59
CA GLY A 83 -19.38 -9.02 1.50
C GLY A 83 -20.25 -8.56 0.34
N VAL A 84 -19.62 -8.45 -0.82
CA VAL A 84 -20.24 -8.09 -2.10
C VAL A 84 -19.99 -9.21 -3.10
N ILE A 85 -20.94 -9.45 -3.98
CA ILE A 85 -20.78 -10.42 -5.06
C ILE A 85 -19.99 -9.81 -6.21
N THR A 86 -18.78 -10.31 -6.45
CA THR A 86 -17.83 -9.77 -7.45
C THR A 86 -17.72 -10.63 -8.71
N GLY A 87 -18.31 -11.83 -8.69
CA GLY A 87 -18.31 -12.76 -9.81
C GLY A 87 -19.58 -13.60 -9.82
N PHE A 88 -20.04 -13.94 -11.02
CA PHE A 88 -21.23 -14.74 -11.24
C PHE A 88 -21.04 -15.62 -12.49
N LYS A 89 -21.44 -16.89 -12.39
CA LYS A 89 -21.40 -17.85 -13.50
C LYS A 89 -22.64 -18.72 -13.46
N GLN A 90 -23.20 -19.02 -14.62
CA GLN A 90 -24.10 -20.15 -14.81
C GLN A 90 -23.25 -21.34 -15.27
N LEU A 91 -23.22 -22.41 -14.48
CA LEU A 91 -22.37 -23.57 -14.72
C LEU A 91 -23.08 -24.63 -15.58
N SER A 92 -24.35 -24.89 -15.29
CA SER A 92 -25.16 -25.84 -16.03
C SER A 92 -26.65 -25.57 -15.81
N SER A 93 -27.49 -26.17 -16.65
CA SER A 93 -28.95 -26.14 -16.51
C SER A 93 -29.53 -27.51 -16.82
N SER A 94 -30.54 -27.93 -16.04
CA SER A 94 -31.29 -29.17 -16.22
C SER A 94 -32.77 -28.88 -16.46
N ARG A 95 -33.61 -29.92 -16.52
CA ARG A 95 -35.07 -29.77 -16.62
C ARG A 95 -35.69 -29.14 -15.37
N ASP A 96 -35.10 -29.34 -14.20
CA ASP A 96 -35.72 -28.94 -12.94
C ASP A 96 -35.03 -27.71 -12.33
N GLU A 97 -33.70 -27.62 -12.43
CA GLU A 97 -32.90 -26.56 -11.79
C GLU A 97 -31.71 -26.12 -12.65
N ALA A 98 -31.11 -24.98 -12.32
CA ALA A 98 -29.81 -24.54 -12.83
C ALA A 98 -28.77 -24.46 -11.72
N ARG A 99 -27.51 -24.72 -12.06
CA ARG A 99 -26.36 -24.61 -11.15
C ARG A 99 -25.61 -23.32 -11.47
N TYR A 100 -25.37 -22.53 -10.43
CA TYR A 100 -24.63 -21.27 -10.51
C TYR A 100 -23.43 -21.27 -9.58
N GLU A 101 -22.51 -20.33 -9.81
CA GLU A 101 -21.42 -20.00 -8.91
C GLU A 101 -21.39 -18.48 -8.71
N VAL A 102 -21.26 -18.04 -7.47
CA VAL A 102 -20.96 -16.65 -7.13
C VAL A 102 -19.65 -16.54 -6.38
N ARG A 103 -19.00 -15.40 -6.53
CA ARG A 103 -17.84 -15.02 -5.73
C ARG A 103 -18.22 -13.96 -4.72
N LEU A 104 -18.10 -14.28 -3.44
CA LEU A 104 -18.27 -13.35 -2.33
C LEU A 104 -16.90 -12.88 -1.83
N GLU A 105 -16.69 -11.57 -1.81
CA GLU A 105 -15.47 -10.91 -1.33
C GLU A 105 -15.84 -9.70 -0.45
N PRO A 106 -14.97 -9.21 0.45
CA PRO A 106 -15.25 -7.98 1.17
C PRO A 106 -15.24 -6.80 0.19
N ARG A 107 -15.93 -5.70 0.55
CA ARG A 107 -15.92 -4.46 -0.27
C ARG A 107 -14.51 -3.97 -0.59
N LEU A 108 -13.53 -4.22 0.29
CA LEU A 108 -12.12 -3.90 0.06
C LEU A 108 -11.56 -4.54 -1.22
N ALA A 109 -12.04 -5.71 -1.64
CA ALA A 109 -11.56 -6.37 -2.86
C ALA A 109 -11.89 -5.57 -4.14
N LEU A 110 -12.95 -4.77 -4.13
CA LEU A 110 -13.34 -3.92 -5.27
C LEU A 110 -12.29 -2.87 -5.59
N LEU A 111 -11.45 -2.48 -4.61
CA LEU A 111 -10.38 -1.49 -4.79
C LEU A 111 -9.30 -1.95 -5.76
N SER A 112 -9.22 -3.26 -6.05
CA SER A 112 -8.37 -3.80 -7.13
C SER A 112 -8.85 -3.45 -8.54
N ARG A 113 -10.02 -2.82 -8.67
CA ARG A 113 -10.62 -2.40 -9.95
C ARG A 113 -10.44 -0.92 -10.25
N SER A 114 -9.72 -0.19 -9.39
CA SER A 114 -9.29 1.17 -9.67
C SER A 114 -7.85 1.18 -10.18
N HIS A 115 -7.44 2.31 -10.74
CA HIS A 115 -6.05 2.57 -11.11
C HIS A 115 -5.84 4.08 -11.09
N GLN A 116 -4.90 4.55 -10.28
CA GLN A 116 -4.76 5.99 -9.99
C GLN A 116 -3.32 6.45 -9.99
N ASN A 117 -3.14 7.72 -10.36
CA ASN A 117 -1.94 8.49 -10.08
C ASN A 117 -2.37 9.70 -9.25
N ALA A 118 -1.93 9.78 -8.00
CA ALA A 118 -2.41 10.77 -7.05
C ALA A 118 -1.34 11.16 -6.04
N ILE A 119 -1.45 12.37 -5.52
CA ILE A 119 -0.52 12.94 -4.54
C ILE A 119 -1.28 13.18 -3.23
N TYR A 120 -0.74 12.66 -2.13
CA TYR A 120 -1.24 12.90 -0.78
C TYR A 120 -0.22 13.74 -0.02
N GLN A 121 -0.61 14.90 0.49
CA GLN A 121 0.27 15.80 1.23
C GLN A 121 -0.16 15.95 2.69
N ASN A 122 0.82 16.09 3.58
CA ASN A 122 0.66 16.38 5.01
C ASN A 122 -0.35 15.47 5.73
N GLN A 123 -0.34 14.18 5.42
CA GLN A 123 -1.22 13.18 6.03
C GLN A 123 -0.39 12.01 6.57
N THR A 124 -0.87 11.39 7.65
CA THR A 124 -0.34 10.14 8.17
C THR A 124 -0.76 8.96 7.27
N VAL A 125 -0.07 7.83 7.35
CA VAL A 125 -0.48 6.61 6.62
C VAL A 125 -1.95 6.23 6.91
N PRO A 126 -2.40 6.14 8.18
CA PRO A 126 -3.82 5.87 8.48
C PRO A 126 -4.79 6.90 7.88
N GLN A 127 -4.44 8.19 7.88
CA GLN A 127 -5.27 9.24 7.28
C GLN A 127 -5.40 9.08 5.76
N ILE A 128 -4.31 8.74 5.07
CA ILE A 128 -4.35 8.47 3.62
C ILE A 128 -5.27 7.29 3.32
N VAL A 129 -5.13 6.20 4.07
CA VAL A 129 -5.98 5.01 3.90
C VAL A 129 -7.44 5.37 4.17
N GLU A 130 -7.74 6.04 5.29
CA GLU A 130 -9.10 6.50 5.61
C GLU A 130 -9.68 7.39 4.52
N LYS A 131 -8.90 8.35 4.01
CA LYS A 131 -9.31 9.25 2.93
C LYS A 131 -9.73 8.46 1.69
N ILE A 132 -8.94 7.47 1.27
CA ILE A 132 -9.26 6.62 0.11
C ILE A 132 -10.55 5.83 0.37
N LEU A 133 -10.66 5.17 1.52
CA LEU A 133 -11.82 4.36 1.86
C LEU A 133 -13.11 5.20 1.88
N ARG A 134 -13.07 6.40 2.46
CA ARG A 134 -14.25 7.28 2.58
C ARG A 134 -14.58 8.03 1.31
N GLU A 135 -13.62 8.77 0.76
CA GLU A 135 -13.88 9.74 -0.30
C GLU A 135 -13.98 9.08 -1.68
N ARG A 136 -13.17 8.04 -1.94
CA ARG A 136 -13.13 7.37 -3.25
C ARG A 136 -14.04 6.14 -3.31
N HIS A 137 -14.21 5.43 -2.19
CA HIS A 137 -14.94 4.15 -2.14
C HIS A 137 -16.20 4.18 -1.25
N GLU A 138 -16.57 5.37 -0.77
CA GLU A 138 -17.82 5.61 -0.02
C GLU A 138 -18.02 4.66 1.17
N MET A 139 -16.92 4.25 1.82
CA MET A 139 -16.98 3.45 3.03
C MET A 139 -17.29 4.35 4.22
N ARG A 140 -18.28 3.93 5.02
CA ARG A 140 -18.76 4.67 6.19
C ARG A 140 -17.91 4.32 7.41
N GLY A 141 -18.02 5.10 8.48
CA GLY A 141 -17.24 4.87 9.71
C GLY A 141 -17.53 3.54 10.42
N GLN A 142 -18.63 2.88 10.10
CA GLN A 142 -18.96 1.53 10.58
C GLN A 142 -18.33 0.40 9.75
N ASP A 143 -17.82 0.70 8.55
CA ASP A 143 -17.28 -0.31 7.65
C ASP A 143 -15.81 -0.64 7.96
N PHE A 144 -15.12 0.20 8.75
CA PHE A 144 -13.74 -0.01 9.17
C PHE A 144 -13.40 0.73 10.47
N VAL A 145 -12.38 0.24 11.17
CA VAL A 145 -11.86 0.82 12.41
C VAL A 145 -10.34 0.74 12.46
N PHE A 146 -9.70 1.81 12.94
CA PHE A 146 -8.28 1.85 13.27
C PHE A 146 -8.13 1.75 14.78
N ASP A 147 -7.58 0.63 15.25
CA ASP A 147 -7.22 0.43 16.66
C ASP A 147 -5.69 0.25 16.72
N LEU A 148 -5.01 1.39 16.62
CA LEU A 148 -3.57 1.48 16.54
C LEU A 148 -3.01 1.93 17.89
N LYS A 149 -1.97 1.25 18.34
CA LYS A 149 -1.27 1.62 19.58
C LYS A 149 -0.31 2.79 19.39
N SER A 150 0.16 3.01 18.16
CA SER A 150 1.15 4.02 17.84
C SER A 150 0.55 5.23 17.12
N ASP A 151 1.07 6.41 17.41
CA ASP A 151 0.74 7.64 16.69
C ASP A 151 1.70 7.83 15.51
N TYR A 152 1.18 7.71 14.29
CA TYR A 152 1.98 7.80 13.06
C TYR A 152 2.25 9.26 12.67
N PRO A 153 3.48 9.60 12.23
CA PRO A 153 3.79 10.95 11.79
C PRO A 153 3.11 11.29 10.46
N SER A 154 2.89 12.58 10.25
CA SER A 154 2.43 13.09 8.96
C SER A 154 3.59 13.06 7.96
N ARG A 155 3.33 12.54 6.75
CA ARG A 155 4.27 12.55 5.64
C ARG A 155 4.05 13.82 4.82
N GLU A 156 5.15 14.52 4.47
CA GLU A 156 5.09 15.75 3.67
C GLU A 156 4.42 15.48 2.32
N GLN A 157 4.77 14.37 1.69
CA GLN A 157 4.12 13.87 0.48
C GLN A 157 4.24 12.35 0.35
N VAL A 158 3.20 11.73 -0.20
CA VAL A 158 3.16 10.32 -0.63
C VAL A 158 2.54 10.27 -2.02
N MET A 159 3.17 9.56 -2.95
CA MET A 159 2.62 9.33 -4.29
C MET A 159 2.02 7.92 -4.41
N GLN A 160 0.79 7.86 -4.94
CA GLN A 160 0.23 6.68 -5.60
C GLN A 160 0.56 6.81 -7.09
N TYR A 161 1.29 5.86 -7.67
CA TYR A 161 1.72 5.94 -9.06
C TYR A 161 1.66 4.56 -9.72
N ASP A 162 0.85 4.42 -10.76
CA ASP A 162 0.66 3.20 -11.53
C ASP A 162 0.21 2.01 -10.67
N GLU A 163 -0.66 2.28 -9.69
CA GLU A 163 -1.17 1.29 -8.73
C GLU A 163 -2.69 1.42 -8.56
N ASP A 164 -3.37 0.29 -8.38
CA ASP A 164 -4.74 0.25 -7.88
C ASP A 164 -4.80 0.60 -6.37
N ASP A 165 -5.98 0.95 -5.88
CA ASP A 165 -6.12 1.44 -4.50
C ASP A 165 -5.87 0.35 -3.45
N LEU A 166 -6.19 -0.92 -3.76
CA LEU A 166 -5.94 -2.02 -2.85
C LEU A 166 -4.44 -2.26 -2.69
N THR A 167 -3.70 -2.27 -3.81
CA THR A 167 -2.24 -2.39 -3.83
C THR A 167 -1.59 -1.23 -3.10
N PHE A 168 -2.03 0.01 -3.36
CA PHE A 168 -1.51 1.20 -2.70
C PHE A 168 -1.74 1.19 -1.17
N ILE A 169 -2.97 0.90 -0.72
CA ILE A 169 -3.30 0.78 0.71
C ILE A 169 -2.47 -0.33 1.35
N SER A 170 -2.48 -1.53 0.76
CA SER A 170 -1.74 -2.68 1.27
C SER A 170 -0.25 -2.38 1.37
N ARG A 171 0.31 -1.64 0.39
CA ARG A 171 1.71 -1.21 0.39
C ARG A 171 2.00 -0.29 1.55
N LEU A 172 1.24 0.80 1.72
CA LEU A 172 1.45 1.76 2.81
C LEU A 172 1.34 1.10 4.19
N LEU A 173 0.32 0.28 4.40
CA LEU A 173 0.12 -0.44 5.66
C LEU A 173 1.29 -1.41 5.92
N SER A 174 1.72 -2.13 4.88
CA SER A 174 2.84 -3.08 5.02
C SER A 174 4.18 -2.40 5.31
N GLU A 175 4.40 -1.20 4.77
CA GLU A 175 5.60 -0.41 5.01
C GLU A 175 5.76 -0.07 6.48
N VAL A 176 4.68 0.38 7.12
CA VAL A 176 4.67 0.79 8.53
C VAL A 176 4.29 -0.33 9.50
N GLY A 177 4.00 -1.54 8.99
CA GLY A 177 3.74 -2.73 9.81
C GLY A 177 2.33 -2.84 10.39
N ILE A 178 1.38 -2.05 9.89
CA ILE A 178 -0.05 -2.18 10.18
C ILE A 178 -0.59 -3.37 9.39
N TRP A 179 -1.27 -4.28 10.07
CA TRP A 179 -1.99 -5.40 9.47
C TRP A 179 -3.49 -5.20 9.66
N PHE A 180 -4.29 -5.91 8.88
CA PHE A 180 -5.75 -5.88 9.04
C PHE A 180 -6.38 -7.27 8.96
N ARG A 181 -7.60 -7.36 9.50
CA ARG A 181 -8.48 -8.54 9.41
C ARG A 181 -9.91 -8.10 9.12
N PHE A 182 -10.76 -9.07 8.81
CA PHE A 182 -12.19 -8.84 8.62
C PHE A 182 -12.97 -9.45 9.79
N SER A 183 -13.74 -8.63 10.48
CA SER A 183 -14.70 -9.06 11.49
C SER A 183 -16.13 -8.78 11.01
N THR A 184 -17.11 -9.09 11.83
CA THR A 184 -18.52 -8.83 11.50
C THR A 184 -19.25 -8.17 12.65
N ASP A 185 -20.00 -7.12 12.36
CA ASP A 185 -20.97 -6.56 13.31
C ASP A 185 -22.30 -7.31 13.14
N ALA A 186 -22.65 -8.14 14.12
CA ALA A 186 -23.87 -8.95 14.09
C ALA A 186 -25.17 -8.11 14.14
N ARG A 187 -25.13 -6.91 14.73
CA ARG A 187 -26.29 -6.00 14.84
C ARG A 187 -26.55 -5.31 13.50
N LEU A 188 -25.50 -4.81 12.87
CA LEU A 188 -25.58 -4.10 11.59
C LEU A 188 -25.59 -5.05 10.38
N LYS A 189 -25.18 -6.31 10.56
CA LYS A 189 -25.06 -7.33 9.51
C LYS A 189 -24.14 -6.90 8.38
N ILE A 190 -22.97 -6.39 8.76
CA ILE A 190 -21.93 -5.90 7.85
C ILE A 190 -20.58 -6.53 8.19
N GLY A 191 -19.68 -6.56 7.21
CA GLY A 191 -18.26 -6.85 7.43
C GLY A 191 -17.55 -5.56 7.83
N VAL A 192 -16.62 -5.66 8.78
CA VAL A 192 -15.81 -4.54 9.28
C VAL A 192 -14.35 -4.85 9.04
N ILE A 193 -13.60 -3.88 8.52
CA ILE A 193 -12.15 -3.97 8.37
C ILE A 193 -11.51 -3.42 9.65
N GLU A 194 -10.72 -4.22 10.33
CA GLU A 194 -10.05 -3.80 11.56
C GLU A 194 -8.54 -3.71 11.33
N PHE A 195 -7.98 -2.53 11.53
CA PHE A 195 -6.55 -2.24 11.35
C PHE A 195 -5.84 -2.18 12.71
N TYR A 196 -4.71 -2.88 12.82
CA TYR A 196 -3.91 -3.03 14.05
C TYR A 196 -2.41 -2.95 13.76
N ASP A 197 -1.61 -2.50 14.72
CA ASP A 197 -0.14 -2.45 14.64
C ASP A 197 0.58 -3.27 15.72
N ASP A 198 -0.15 -3.93 16.61
CA ASP A 198 0.40 -4.84 17.62
C ASP A 198 -0.51 -6.06 17.86
N GLN A 199 -0.23 -6.84 18.91
CA GLN A 199 -0.95 -8.07 19.24
C GLN A 199 -2.31 -7.85 19.93
N SER A 200 -2.74 -6.60 20.15
CA SER A 200 -4.04 -6.29 20.76
C SER A 200 -5.22 -6.72 19.88
N GLY A 201 -5.04 -6.69 18.57
CA GLY A 201 -6.06 -7.13 17.61
C GLY A 201 -6.22 -8.64 17.46
N TYR A 202 -5.44 -9.46 18.20
CA TYR A 202 -5.61 -10.91 18.15
C TYR A 202 -6.81 -11.33 18.96
N GLU A 203 -7.69 -12.12 18.34
CA GLU A 203 -8.73 -12.83 19.08
C GLU A 203 -8.10 -13.99 19.85
N ARG A 204 -8.65 -14.30 21.02
CA ARG A 204 -8.11 -15.33 21.92
C ARG A 204 -9.24 -16.15 22.53
N GLY A 205 -8.87 -17.30 23.08
CA GLY A 205 -9.77 -18.09 23.92
C GLY A 205 -10.29 -19.37 23.28
N LEU A 206 -9.84 -19.70 22.06
CA LEU A 206 -10.16 -20.99 21.45
C LEU A 206 -9.05 -22.01 21.72
N THR A 207 -9.46 -23.11 22.34
CA THR A 207 -8.61 -24.29 22.54
C THR A 207 -9.27 -25.48 21.86
N LEU A 208 -8.51 -26.21 21.03
CA LEU A 208 -9.01 -27.35 20.26
C LEU A 208 -8.25 -28.63 20.60
N PRO A 209 -8.93 -29.79 20.71
CA PRO A 209 -8.26 -31.07 20.94
C PRO A 209 -7.56 -31.56 19.66
N LEU A 210 -6.39 -32.20 19.82
CA LEU A 210 -5.77 -32.98 18.76
C LEU A 210 -6.53 -34.31 18.59
N ARG A 211 -7.25 -34.48 17.48
CA ARG A 211 -7.94 -35.73 17.15
C ARG A 211 -7.88 -36.03 15.66
N HIS A 212 -7.32 -37.19 15.30
CA HIS A 212 -7.34 -37.67 13.93
C HIS A 212 -8.75 -38.15 13.54
N PRO A 213 -9.23 -37.83 12.33
CA PRO A 213 -10.45 -38.45 11.81
C PRO A 213 -10.26 -39.97 11.78
N SER A 214 -11.11 -40.72 12.48
CA SER A 214 -11.04 -42.19 12.53
C SER A 214 -12.45 -42.78 12.37
N GLY A 215 -12.65 -43.60 11.33
CA GLY A 215 -13.92 -44.30 11.09
C GLY A 215 -15.02 -43.44 10.46
N MET A 216 -16.28 -43.90 10.58
CA MET A 216 -17.49 -43.29 10.00
C MET A 216 -18.23 -42.32 10.96
N SER A 217 -17.64 -41.97 12.11
CA SER A 217 -18.29 -41.15 13.15
C SER A 217 -17.43 -39.96 13.54
N ASP A 218 -17.91 -38.76 13.24
CA ASP A 218 -17.43 -37.54 13.88
C ASP A 218 -18.08 -37.48 15.27
N SER A 219 -17.30 -37.58 16.33
CA SER A 219 -17.77 -37.55 17.73
C SER A 219 -18.47 -36.23 18.16
N GLY A 220 -18.82 -35.36 17.21
CA GLY A 220 -19.50 -34.09 17.42
C GLY A 220 -18.62 -33.03 18.08
N THR A 221 -17.30 -33.24 18.13
CA THR A 221 -16.35 -32.32 18.77
C THR A 221 -15.43 -31.74 17.71
N GLU A 222 -15.46 -30.42 17.53
CA GLU A 222 -14.49 -29.73 16.66
C GLU A 222 -13.06 -30.04 17.12
N ALA A 223 -12.17 -30.33 16.17
CA ALA A 223 -10.82 -30.77 16.48
C ALA A 223 -9.80 -30.26 15.46
N VAL A 224 -8.52 -30.45 15.77
CA VAL A 224 -7.41 -30.24 14.85
C VAL A 224 -6.64 -31.52 14.62
N TRP A 225 -6.04 -31.67 13.44
CA TRP A 225 -5.16 -32.79 13.09
C TRP A 225 -4.20 -32.40 11.97
N GLY A 226 -3.35 -33.35 11.54
CA GLY A 226 -2.41 -33.13 10.45
C GLY A 226 -1.40 -32.02 10.73
N LEU A 227 -1.05 -31.81 12.01
CA LEU A 227 -0.20 -30.72 12.44
C LEU A 227 1.22 -30.88 11.89
N ASN A 228 1.70 -29.84 11.22
CA ASN A 228 3.03 -29.79 10.61
C ASN A 228 3.78 -28.54 11.09
N THR A 229 5.08 -28.69 11.35
CA THR A 229 5.97 -27.58 11.70
C THR A 229 7.13 -27.51 10.71
N ALA A 230 7.36 -26.32 10.14
CA ALA A 230 8.48 -26.04 9.26
C ALA A 230 9.27 -24.85 9.79
N TYR A 231 10.59 -24.98 9.88
CA TYR A 231 11.48 -23.94 10.40
C TYR A 231 12.54 -23.57 9.35
N SER A 232 12.95 -22.31 9.35
CA SER A 232 14.00 -21.78 8.47
C SER A 232 14.88 -20.79 9.23
N VAL A 233 16.18 -20.75 8.88
CA VAL A 233 17.09 -19.73 9.40
C VAL A 233 16.73 -18.40 8.77
N VAL A 234 16.61 -17.36 9.60
CA VAL A 234 16.30 -15.98 9.18
C VAL A 234 17.35 -15.02 9.74
N SER A 235 17.34 -13.78 9.24
CA SER A 235 18.25 -12.73 9.67
C SER A 235 18.20 -12.53 11.19
N ARG A 236 19.38 -12.49 11.83
CA ARG A 236 19.53 -12.32 13.29
C ARG A 236 19.34 -10.88 13.73
N SER A 237 19.78 -9.94 12.92
CA SER A 237 19.69 -8.53 13.23
C SER A 237 19.42 -7.70 11.98
N VAL A 238 18.92 -6.50 12.21
CA VAL A 238 18.65 -5.52 11.15
C VAL A 238 19.33 -4.21 11.47
N THR A 239 19.96 -3.62 10.46
CA THR A 239 20.49 -2.26 10.49
C THR A 239 19.87 -1.47 9.35
N THR A 240 19.49 -0.22 9.61
CA THR A 240 18.97 0.68 8.59
C THR A 240 19.85 1.91 8.47
N ARG A 241 19.95 2.47 7.27
CA ARG A 241 20.63 3.74 7.00
C ARG A 241 19.85 4.54 5.97
N ASP A 242 19.89 5.86 6.09
CA ASP A 242 19.37 6.75 5.07
C ASP A 242 20.25 8.00 4.91
N TYR A 243 19.85 8.91 4.05
CA TYR A 243 20.42 10.23 3.87
C TYR A 243 19.30 11.27 3.81
N ASN A 244 19.40 12.28 4.66
CA ASN A 244 18.50 13.43 4.69
C ASN A 244 19.29 14.68 4.34
N TYR A 245 19.09 15.21 3.13
CA TYR A 245 19.82 16.38 2.67
C TYR A 245 19.58 17.64 3.53
N ARG A 246 18.47 17.69 4.29
CA ARG A 246 18.13 18.81 5.18
C ARG A 246 19.00 18.82 6.44
N GLU A 247 19.48 17.66 6.85
CA GLU A 247 20.39 17.44 7.97
C GLU A 247 21.60 16.60 7.49
N ALA A 248 22.29 17.07 6.44
CA ALA A 248 23.26 16.27 5.67
C ALA A 248 24.43 15.67 6.47
N MET A 249 24.73 16.22 7.66
CA MET A 249 25.80 15.76 8.56
C MET A 249 25.29 14.88 9.71
N ALA A 250 23.99 14.65 9.82
CA ALA A 250 23.42 13.78 10.85
C ALA A 250 23.82 12.33 10.61
N GLU A 251 24.18 11.60 11.68
CA GLU A 251 24.42 10.16 11.57
C GLU A 251 23.08 9.44 11.44
N MET A 252 22.90 8.81 10.28
CA MET A 252 21.63 8.20 9.89
C MET A 252 21.67 6.66 9.88
N THR A 253 22.76 6.05 10.32
CA THR A 253 22.85 4.59 10.51
C THR A 253 22.33 4.22 11.90
N THR A 254 21.45 3.23 11.99
CA THR A 254 21.01 2.69 13.29
C THR A 254 22.03 1.70 13.83
N GLY A 255 21.94 1.39 15.13
CA GLY A 255 22.57 0.18 15.65
C GLY A 255 21.90 -1.09 15.13
N GLN A 256 22.56 -2.24 15.30
CA GLN A 256 21.97 -3.55 15.03
C GLN A 256 20.78 -3.80 15.97
N PHE A 257 19.62 -4.10 15.40
CA PHE A 257 18.40 -4.41 16.14
C PHE A 257 18.11 -5.91 16.14
N ASP A 258 17.88 -6.48 17.33
CA ASP A 258 17.44 -7.87 17.53
C ASP A 258 16.38 -7.92 18.65
N VAL A 259 15.14 -8.30 18.31
CA VAL A 259 14.02 -8.42 19.27
C VAL A 259 14.02 -9.75 20.02
N THR A 260 14.74 -10.75 19.52
CA THR A 260 14.85 -12.07 20.15
C THR A 260 15.78 -12.05 21.37
N GLY A 261 16.77 -11.14 21.37
CA GLY A 261 17.78 -11.05 22.42
C GLY A 261 18.87 -12.13 22.31
N GLY A 262 19.28 -12.47 21.09
CA GLY A 262 20.36 -13.41 20.82
C GLY A 262 19.92 -14.84 20.57
N ASP A 263 18.83 -15.06 19.81
CA ASP A 263 18.40 -16.41 19.42
C ASP A 263 19.45 -17.08 18.51
N ASN A 264 20.03 -18.19 18.99
CA ASN A 264 21.09 -18.94 18.31
C ASN A 264 20.64 -19.68 17.04
N THR A 265 19.35 -19.67 16.70
CA THR A 265 18.82 -20.25 15.45
C THR A 265 18.68 -19.23 14.31
N THR A 266 19.14 -17.99 14.55
CA THR A 266 19.17 -16.91 13.54
C THR A 266 20.62 -16.60 13.14
N TYR A 267 20.82 -16.06 11.94
CA TYR A 267 22.17 -15.76 11.46
C TYR A 267 22.21 -14.52 10.56
N GLY A 268 23.36 -13.83 10.57
CA GLY A 268 23.66 -12.70 9.69
C GLY A 268 22.95 -11.41 10.06
N GLU A 269 23.41 -10.32 9.46
CA GLU A 269 22.83 -8.99 9.53
C GLU A 269 22.14 -8.65 8.21
N ALA A 270 20.91 -8.15 8.30
CA ALA A 270 20.23 -7.54 7.16
C ALA A 270 20.41 -6.02 7.20
N TYR A 271 21.24 -5.50 6.29
CA TYR A 271 21.45 -4.07 6.12
C TYR A 271 20.50 -3.50 5.06
N HIS A 272 19.77 -2.43 5.41
CA HIS A 272 18.83 -1.75 4.53
C HIS A 272 19.19 -0.27 4.39
N TYR A 273 19.16 0.23 3.16
CA TYR A 273 19.43 1.62 2.84
C TYR A 273 18.20 2.28 2.21
N ALA A 274 17.99 3.57 2.45
CA ALA A 274 16.96 4.41 1.84
C ALA A 274 15.50 4.04 2.20
N ASP A 275 15.21 3.90 3.50
CA ASP A 275 13.85 3.60 4.01
C ASP A 275 12.92 4.82 4.11
N ASN A 276 13.38 6.00 3.71
CA ASN A 276 12.70 7.30 3.75
C ASN A 276 12.38 7.84 5.14
N PHE A 277 13.18 7.48 6.16
CA PHE A 277 13.06 8.08 7.48
C PHE A 277 13.85 9.39 7.58
N LEU A 278 13.32 10.37 8.32
CA LEU A 278 13.99 11.67 8.49
C LEU A 278 14.97 11.69 9.66
N LYS A 279 14.82 10.77 10.61
CA LYS A 279 15.63 10.65 11.84
C LYS A 279 15.81 9.18 12.21
N THR A 280 16.96 8.82 12.78
CA THR A 280 17.23 7.47 13.29
C THR A 280 16.24 7.06 14.38
N GLY A 281 16.01 7.97 15.35
CA GLY A 281 15.00 7.83 16.40
C GLY A 281 15.14 6.54 17.23
N ASP A 282 14.04 6.17 17.90
CA ASP A 282 13.94 4.93 18.67
C ASP A 282 12.92 3.95 18.06
N LYS A 283 12.94 2.70 18.53
CA LYS A 283 12.10 1.61 18.02
C LYS A 283 10.59 1.79 18.24
N ALA A 284 10.19 2.69 19.15
CA ALA A 284 8.80 2.96 19.50
C ALA A 284 8.23 4.14 18.71
N THR A 285 9.09 5.05 18.25
CA THR A 285 8.73 6.19 17.41
C THR A 285 8.44 5.74 15.98
N PRO A 286 7.18 5.77 15.50
CA PRO A 286 6.84 5.29 14.18
C PRO A 286 7.60 6.01 13.06
N GLU A 287 7.94 5.25 12.03
CA GLU A 287 8.69 5.70 10.84
C GLU A 287 10.09 6.29 11.10
N SER A 288 10.66 6.06 12.30
CA SER A 288 12.09 6.26 12.54
C SER A 288 12.92 5.13 11.90
N GLY A 289 14.24 5.35 11.74
CA GLY A 289 15.14 4.27 11.29
C GLY A 289 15.10 3.05 12.22
N ALA A 290 15.15 3.25 13.53
CA ALA A 290 15.09 2.16 14.51
C ALA A 290 13.73 1.44 14.51
N PHE A 291 12.64 2.14 14.20
CA PHE A 291 11.33 1.55 13.98
C PHE A 291 11.31 0.66 12.73
N TYR A 292 11.83 1.13 11.60
CA TYR A 292 11.90 0.29 10.39
C TYR A 292 12.80 -0.93 10.60
N ALA A 293 13.91 -0.79 11.32
CA ALA A 293 14.74 -1.92 11.72
C ALA A 293 13.95 -2.96 12.52
N ARG A 294 13.12 -2.51 13.47
CA ARG A 294 12.20 -3.37 14.24
C ARG A 294 11.19 -4.08 13.35
N ILE A 295 10.40 -3.35 12.57
CA ILE A 295 9.34 -3.93 11.73
C ILE A 295 9.90 -4.95 10.74
N ARG A 296 11.07 -4.68 10.13
CA ARG A 296 11.77 -5.62 9.25
C ARG A 296 12.20 -6.89 9.98
N HIS A 297 12.77 -6.76 11.17
CA HIS A 297 13.20 -7.91 11.95
C HIS A 297 12.02 -8.79 12.38
N GLU A 298 10.93 -8.19 12.86
CA GLU A 298 9.70 -8.92 13.20
C GLU A 298 9.14 -9.67 11.98
N ARG A 299 9.18 -9.06 10.78
CA ARG A 299 8.79 -9.72 9.52
C ARG A 299 9.68 -10.91 9.17
N TYR A 300 11.00 -10.80 9.33
CA TYR A 300 11.90 -11.95 9.14
C TYR A 300 11.54 -13.08 10.12
N LEU A 301 11.25 -12.76 11.37
CA LEU A 301 10.85 -13.75 12.38
C LEU A 301 9.50 -14.41 12.05
N ASN A 302 8.56 -13.70 11.42
CA ASN A 302 7.31 -14.34 10.94
C ASN A 302 7.57 -15.40 9.86
N GLY A 303 8.68 -15.33 9.12
CA GLY A 303 9.11 -16.34 8.15
C GLY A 303 9.93 -17.49 8.75
N ARG A 304 10.31 -17.40 10.03
CA ARG A 304 11.15 -18.42 10.69
C ARG A 304 10.42 -19.72 10.92
N ALA A 305 9.14 -19.67 11.28
CA ALA A 305 8.33 -20.83 11.64
C ALA A 305 6.97 -20.75 10.97
N ILE A 306 6.71 -21.68 10.04
CA ILE A 306 5.42 -21.82 9.36
C ILE A 306 4.77 -23.12 9.84
N LEU A 307 3.59 -22.97 10.43
CA LEU A 307 2.83 -24.05 11.03
C LEU A 307 1.60 -24.31 10.17
N LYS A 308 1.25 -25.58 9.97
CA LYS A 308 0.05 -25.97 9.22
C LYS A 308 -0.74 -27.03 9.94
N GLY A 309 -2.03 -27.10 9.66
CA GLY A 309 -2.90 -28.14 10.18
C GLY A 309 -4.25 -28.16 9.46
N GLN A 310 -5.09 -29.09 9.89
CA GLN A 310 -6.46 -29.28 9.43
C GLN A 310 -7.43 -29.16 10.59
N SER A 311 -8.67 -28.75 10.33
CA SER A 311 -9.72 -28.64 11.34
C SER A 311 -11.12 -28.73 10.74
N THR A 312 -12.08 -29.13 11.57
CA THR A 312 -13.52 -29.01 11.32
C THR A 312 -14.14 -27.75 11.95
N SER A 313 -13.37 -26.96 12.72
CA SER A 313 -13.92 -25.80 13.42
C SER A 313 -14.21 -24.64 12.47
N SER A 314 -15.49 -24.24 12.41
CA SER A 314 -15.92 -23.09 11.60
C SER A 314 -15.56 -21.73 12.22
N LEU A 315 -15.07 -21.74 13.46
CA LEU A 315 -14.65 -20.56 14.21
C LEU A 315 -13.23 -20.11 13.87
N LEU A 316 -12.41 -20.97 13.26
CA LEU A 316 -11.06 -20.59 12.87
C LEU A 316 -11.09 -19.50 11.80
N MET A 317 -10.34 -18.43 12.04
CA MET A 317 -10.21 -17.29 11.15
C MET A 317 -8.85 -16.63 11.30
N PRO A 318 -8.35 -15.93 10.27
CA PRO A 318 -7.11 -15.17 10.38
C PRO A 318 -7.18 -14.12 11.50
N GLY A 319 -6.13 -14.06 12.33
CA GLY A 319 -6.08 -13.19 13.51
C GLY A 319 -6.50 -13.87 14.82
N LEU A 320 -6.96 -15.12 14.78
CA LEU A 320 -7.28 -15.90 15.97
C LEU A 320 -6.03 -16.62 16.53
N GLU A 321 -5.73 -16.39 17.80
CA GLU A 321 -4.81 -17.19 18.58
C GLU A 321 -5.52 -18.45 19.09
N ILE A 322 -4.96 -19.62 18.77
CA ILE A 322 -5.45 -20.91 19.27
C ILE A 322 -4.38 -21.67 20.05
N LYS A 323 -4.84 -22.51 20.96
CA LYS A 323 -4.02 -23.54 21.62
C LYS A 323 -4.54 -24.92 21.28
N VAL A 324 -3.63 -25.88 21.15
CA VAL A 324 -3.99 -27.27 20.91
C VAL A 324 -3.79 -28.10 22.17
N GLU A 325 -4.81 -28.85 22.56
CA GLU A 325 -4.78 -29.80 23.68
C GLU A 325 -4.27 -31.17 23.27
N GLY A 326 -3.70 -31.89 24.24
CA GLY A 326 -3.18 -33.24 24.09
C GLY A 326 -1.65 -33.29 24.14
N ASN A 327 -1.12 -34.25 24.88
CA ASN A 327 0.33 -34.39 25.09
C ASN A 327 1.09 -34.71 23.79
N ASP A 328 0.40 -35.27 22.80
CA ASP A 328 0.96 -35.62 21.49
C ASP A 328 1.03 -34.43 20.53
N ALA A 329 0.42 -33.29 20.87
CA ALA A 329 0.51 -32.09 20.05
C ALA A 329 1.93 -31.47 20.15
N PRO A 330 2.53 -31.04 19.01
CA PRO A 330 3.83 -30.39 19.04
C PRO A 330 3.81 -29.16 19.96
N GLU A 331 4.89 -28.95 20.71
CA GLU A 331 4.93 -27.97 21.81
C GLU A 331 4.54 -26.55 21.38
N VAL A 332 4.91 -26.15 20.15
CA VAL A 332 4.56 -24.83 19.59
C VAL A 332 3.04 -24.62 19.51
N PHE A 333 2.26 -25.66 19.15
CA PHE A 333 0.79 -25.60 19.12
C PHE A 333 0.17 -25.56 20.52
N ARG A 334 0.80 -26.21 21.50
CA ARG A 334 0.36 -26.17 22.91
C ARG A 334 0.61 -24.81 23.55
N LYS A 335 1.71 -24.14 23.20
CA LYS A 335 2.06 -22.81 23.70
C LYS A 335 1.18 -21.71 23.13
N GLY A 336 0.72 -21.87 21.89
CA GLY A 336 -0.18 -20.95 21.21
C GLY A 336 0.33 -20.59 19.82
N ILE A 337 -0.59 -20.51 18.87
CA ILE A 337 -0.31 -20.16 17.48
C ILE A 337 -1.31 -19.13 17.00
N LEU A 338 -0.87 -18.22 16.13
CA LEU A 338 -1.72 -17.25 15.48
C LEU A 338 -2.08 -17.76 14.07
N ILE A 339 -3.37 -17.94 13.79
CA ILE A 339 -3.84 -18.26 12.44
C ILE A 339 -3.58 -17.06 11.52
N THR A 340 -2.79 -17.29 10.46
CA THR A 340 -2.48 -16.25 9.46
C THR A 340 -3.27 -16.44 8.18
N GLY A 341 -3.78 -17.64 7.90
CA GLY A 341 -4.65 -17.90 6.77
C GLY A 341 -5.35 -19.25 6.85
N ILE A 342 -6.49 -19.37 6.15
CA ILE A 342 -7.26 -20.60 6.02
C ILE A 342 -7.68 -20.85 4.57
N THR A 343 -7.86 -22.12 4.23
CA THR A 343 -8.60 -22.55 3.04
C THR A 343 -9.65 -23.55 3.49
N ALA A 344 -10.91 -23.21 3.32
CA ALA A 344 -12.06 -23.98 3.77
C ALA A 344 -12.85 -24.51 2.58
N SER A 345 -13.45 -25.69 2.73
CA SER A 345 -14.34 -26.27 1.73
C SER A 345 -15.43 -27.09 2.37
N ALA A 346 -16.62 -27.08 1.77
CA ALA A 346 -17.69 -28.02 2.07
C ALA A 346 -18.51 -28.28 0.82
N ALA A 347 -19.24 -29.39 0.81
CA ALA A 347 -20.23 -29.73 -0.21
C ALA A 347 -21.38 -30.51 0.42
N ARG A 348 -22.51 -30.65 -0.27
CA ARG A 348 -23.62 -31.47 0.25
C ARG A 348 -23.23 -32.92 0.52
N ASP A 349 -22.25 -33.43 -0.22
CA ASP A 349 -21.69 -34.78 -0.07
C ASP A 349 -20.40 -34.81 0.77
N ARG A 350 -19.98 -33.68 1.36
CA ARG A 350 -18.73 -33.57 2.12
C ARG A 350 -18.82 -32.55 3.25
N SER A 351 -18.54 -33.00 4.46
CA SER A 351 -18.47 -32.16 5.65
C SER A 351 -17.53 -30.96 5.48
N TYR A 352 -17.79 -29.91 6.26
CA TYR A 352 -16.92 -28.76 6.35
C TYR A 352 -15.55 -29.15 6.90
N GLU A 353 -14.52 -28.83 6.13
CA GLU A 353 -13.13 -28.97 6.54
C GLU A 353 -12.34 -27.74 6.12
N LEU A 354 -11.32 -27.40 6.88
CA LEU A 354 -10.35 -26.38 6.52
C LEU A 354 -8.93 -26.83 6.75
N THR A 355 -8.04 -26.26 5.96
CA THR A 355 -6.60 -26.23 6.23
C THR A 355 -6.23 -24.83 6.71
N PHE A 356 -5.32 -24.73 7.67
CA PHE A 356 -4.84 -23.45 8.17
C PHE A 356 -3.32 -23.34 8.06
N THR A 357 -2.84 -22.10 7.93
CA THR A 357 -1.45 -21.71 8.13
C THR A 357 -1.37 -20.77 9.32
N ALA A 358 -0.32 -20.90 10.12
CA ALA A 358 -0.13 -20.16 11.34
C ALA A 358 1.34 -19.86 11.60
N ILE A 359 1.58 -18.90 12.50
CA ILE A 359 2.90 -18.61 13.08
C ILE A 359 2.83 -18.82 14.59
N PRO A 360 3.97 -19.08 15.28
CA PRO A 360 3.99 -19.13 16.73
C PRO A 360 3.51 -17.80 17.34
N TYR A 361 2.70 -17.86 18.40
CA TYR A 361 2.39 -16.67 19.19
C TYR A 361 3.63 -16.20 19.96
N SER A 362 3.83 -14.88 20.02
CA SER A 362 4.89 -14.26 20.80
C SER A 362 4.42 -12.97 21.48
N GLU A 363 4.83 -12.80 22.74
CA GLU A 363 4.62 -11.54 23.46
C GLU A 363 5.62 -10.45 23.04
N ARG A 364 6.73 -10.82 22.40
CA ARG A 364 7.82 -9.89 22.06
C ARG A 364 7.65 -9.21 20.71
N TYR A 365 6.99 -9.88 19.77
CA TYR A 365 6.76 -9.38 18.41
C TYR A 365 5.46 -9.95 17.84
N GLY A 366 4.84 -9.19 16.94
CA GLY A 366 3.60 -9.59 16.27
C GLY A 366 3.82 -10.08 14.85
N TYR A 367 2.72 -10.48 14.23
CA TYR A 367 2.58 -10.57 12.78
C TYR A 367 2.84 -9.22 12.11
N ARG A 368 3.61 -9.25 11.03
CA ARG A 368 3.80 -8.16 10.09
C ARG A 368 3.39 -8.65 8.70
N PRO A 369 2.62 -7.85 7.95
CA PRO A 369 2.26 -8.20 6.59
C PRO A 369 3.53 -8.28 5.72
N PRO A 370 3.54 -9.12 4.68
CA PRO A 370 4.59 -9.13 3.67
C PRO A 370 4.77 -7.72 3.08
N LEU A 371 6.02 -7.29 2.91
CA LEU A 371 6.33 -5.97 2.35
C LEU A 371 6.00 -5.96 0.85
N ILE A 372 5.10 -5.08 0.44
CA ILE A 372 4.87 -4.78 -0.98
C ILE A 372 5.88 -3.71 -1.40
N ARG A 373 6.59 -3.96 -2.50
CA ARG A 373 7.61 -3.00 -3.00
C ARG A 373 6.92 -1.77 -3.57
N ARG A 374 7.55 -0.61 -3.38
CA ARG A 374 7.14 0.64 -4.04
C ARG A 374 7.29 0.53 -5.56
N PRO A 375 6.43 1.19 -6.34
CA PRO A 375 6.66 1.30 -7.78
C PRO A 375 7.98 2.04 -8.00
N VAL A 376 8.72 1.63 -9.02
CA VAL A 376 10.04 2.20 -9.34
C VAL A 376 9.90 3.21 -10.46
N MET A 377 10.21 4.47 -10.16
CA MET A 377 10.21 5.57 -11.12
C MET A 377 11.47 5.52 -11.98
N ALA A 378 11.43 4.74 -13.07
CA ALA A 378 12.59 4.47 -13.93
C ALA A 378 13.06 5.67 -14.78
N GLY A 379 12.25 6.72 -14.90
CA GLY A 379 12.52 7.87 -15.75
C GLY A 379 12.15 9.19 -15.08
N THR A 380 12.01 10.24 -15.88
CA THR A 380 11.58 11.56 -15.39
C THR A 380 10.12 11.82 -15.70
N LEU A 381 9.41 12.47 -14.79
CA LEU A 381 8.09 13.02 -15.07
C LEU A 381 8.17 14.51 -15.44
N PRO A 382 7.37 14.99 -16.41
CA PRO A 382 7.24 16.41 -16.67
C PRO A 382 6.49 17.08 -15.52
N ALA A 383 6.94 18.29 -15.18
CA ALA A 383 6.27 19.14 -14.22
C ALA A 383 6.53 20.61 -14.57
N ARG A 384 5.74 21.52 -14.00
CA ARG A 384 5.97 22.96 -14.12
C ARG A 384 6.22 23.59 -12.77
N VAL A 385 7.25 24.42 -12.67
CA VAL A 385 7.50 25.15 -11.42
C VAL A 385 6.39 26.16 -11.15
N THR A 386 5.95 26.27 -9.91
CA THR A 386 4.80 27.08 -9.52
C THR A 386 5.21 28.27 -8.65
N SER A 387 4.31 29.26 -8.53
CA SER A 387 4.45 30.38 -7.61
C SER A 387 3.16 30.56 -6.83
N THR A 388 3.27 30.99 -5.57
CA THR A 388 2.13 31.39 -4.74
C THR A 388 1.60 32.77 -5.14
N THR A 389 2.34 33.53 -5.94
CA THR A 389 1.99 34.85 -6.43
C THR A 389 1.39 34.74 -7.84
N ALA A 390 0.22 35.35 -8.04
CA ALA A 390 -0.41 35.36 -9.36
C ALA A 390 0.43 36.16 -10.37
N ASN A 391 0.63 35.60 -11.57
CA ASN A 391 1.42 36.19 -12.66
C ASN A 391 2.86 36.57 -12.27
N ASP A 392 3.47 35.81 -11.35
CA ASP A 392 4.87 35.99 -10.99
C ASP A 392 5.78 35.70 -12.18
N ILE A 393 6.87 36.45 -12.29
CA ILE A 393 7.93 36.16 -13.27
C ILE A 393 8.78 35.00 -12.74
N TYR A 394 9.07 34.98 -11.44
CA TYR A 394 9.92 33.97 -10.82
C TYR A 394 9.09 32.91 -10.11
N ALA A 395 9.59 31.68 -10.08
CA ALA A 395 9.00 30.65 -9.24
C ALA A 395 9.30 30.97 -7.76
N HIS A 396 8.35 30.62 -6.88
CA HIS A 396 8.56 30.77 -5.45
C HIS A 396 9.58 29.73 -4.96
N ILE A 397 10.59 30.18 -4.22
CA ILE A 397 11.61 29.32 -3.60
C ILE A 397 11.58 29.46 -2.08
N ASP A 398 11.91 28.40 -1.37
CA ASP A 398 12.08 28.44 0.07
C ASP A 398 13.47 28.94 0.50
N LYS A 399 13.70 29.01 1.82
CA LYS A 399 14.98 29.43 2.40
C LYS A 399 16.18 28.58 1.97
N ASP A 400 15.95 27.37 1.48
CA ASP A 400 16.97 26.42 1.04
C ASP A 400 17.10 26.38 -0.49
N GLY A 401 16.37 27.24 -1.21
CA GLY A 401 16.41 27.35 -2.68
C GLY A 401 15.72 26.20 -3.41
N ARG A 402 14.75 25.54 -2.77
CA ARG A 402 13.89 24.48 -3.35
C ARG A 402 12.66 25.09 -4.00
N TYR A 403 12.08 24.37 -4.95
CA TYR A 403 10.90 24.79 -5.71
C TYR A 403 9.68 23.94 -5.35
N ARG A 404 8.50 24.46 -5.63
CA ARG A 404 7.29 23.65 -5.80
C ARG A 404 6.99 23.46 -7.27
N VAL A 405 6.41 22.31 -7.58
CA VAL A 405 6.11 21.91 -8.95
C VAL A 405 4.71 21.34 -9.04
N ASN A 406 4.03 21.63 -10.14
CA ASN A 406 2.80 20.95 -10.52
C ASN A 406 3.18 19.79 -11.45
N LEU A 407 2.89 18.56 -11.03
CA LEU A 407 3.16 17.34 -11.79
C LEU A 407 2.00 17.06 -12.75
N ASP A 408 2.29 16.91 -14.04
CA ASP A 408 1.25 16.87 -15.08
C ASP A 408 0.29 15.67 -14.97
N PHE A 409 0.67 14.59 -14.28
CA PHE A 409 -0.21 13.45 -14.07
C PHE A 409 -1.28 13.70 -13.01
N ASP A 410 -1.05 14.65 -12.11
CA ASP A 410 -1.93 14.90 -10.98
C ASP A 410 -3.20 15.59 -11.46
N ARG A 411 -4.34 14.98 -11.12
CA ARG A 411 -5.66 15.43 -11.54
C ARG A 411 -6.35 16.27 -10.47
N ASP A 412 -5.78 16.32 -9.27
CA ASP A 412 -6.33 17.11 -8.19
C ASP A 412 -6.09 18.60 -8.41
N THR A 413 -7.04 19.41 -7.93
CA THR A 413 -6.93 20.87 -8.01
C THR A 413 -6.31 21.39 -6.73
N TRP A 414 -5.13 21.98 -6.87
CA TRP A 414 -4.36 22.56 -5.78
C TRP A 414 -4.37 24.09 -5.85
N LYS A 415 -4.16 24.73 -4.69
CA LYS A 415 -3.86 26.16 -4.67
C LYS A 415 -2.49 26.38 -5.35
N PRO A 416 -2.34 27.37 -6.24
CA PRO A 416 -1.06 27.69 -6.86
C PRO A 416 0.08 27.81 -5.86
N GLY A 417 1.18 27.10 -6.13
CA GLY A 417 2.34 27.03 -5.24
C GLY A 417 2.17 26.11 -4.04
N PHE A 418 1.23 25.15 -4.06
CA PHE A 418 1.02 24.12 -3.03
C PHE A 418 0.78 22.71 -3.63
N GLU A 419 1.16 22.50 -4.88
CA GLU A 419 0.90 21.29 -5.66
C GLU A 419 1.80 20.11 -5.28
N SER A 420 2.96 20.41 -4.68
CA SER A 420 3.93 19.40 -4.24
C SER A 420 4.62 19.79 -2.94
N LEU A 421 5.36 18.83 -2.38
CA LEU A 421 6.44 19.14 -1.43
C LEU A 421 7.50 20.08 -2.03
N TRP A 422 8.42 20.54 -1.18
CA TRP A 422 9.60 21.26 -1.65
C TRP A 422 10.61 20.33 -2.32
N VAL A 423 10.83 20.56 -3.61
CA VAL A 423 11.68 19.76 -4.50
C VAL A 423 13.04 20.43 -4.70
N ARG A 424 14.13 19.70 -4.44
CA ARG A 424 15.49 20.19 -4.67
C ARG A 424 15.81 20.19 -6.17
N GLN A 425 16.52 21.21 -6.63
CA GLN A 425 17.05 21.25 -7.99
C GLN A 425 18.49 20.76 -8.02
N SER A 426 18.77 19.83 -8.93
CA SER A 426 20.15 19.50 -9.31
C SER A 426 20.85 20.73 -9.90
N ARG A 427 22.10 20.97 -9.51
CA ARG A 427 22.86 22.15 -9.92
C ARG A 427 24.10 21.71 -10.71
N PRO A 428 24.47 22.42 -11.78
CA PRO A 428 25.71 22.14 -12.51
C PRO A 428 26.96 22.43 -11.67
N TYR A 429 26.87 23.35 -10.71
CA TYR A 429 27.96 23.67 -9.80
C TYR A 429 27.42 24.15 -8.45
N ALA A 430 27.85 23.50 -7.36
CA ALA A 430 27.50 23.86 -5.99
C ALA A 430 28.64 23.46 -5.04
N GLY A 431 28.86 24.30 -4.02
CA GLY A 431 29.75 24.09 -2.89
C GLY A 431 29.24 24.89 -1.69
N ASP A 432 30.03 24.96 -0.62
CA ASP A 432 29.62 25.60 0.64
C ASP A 432 29.33 27.11 0.46
N THR A 433 30.28 27.86 -0.10
CA THR A 433 30.19 29.32 -0.30
C THR A 433 30.16 29.77 -1.76
N TYR A 434 30.18 28.84 -2.70
CA TYR A 434 30.26 29.11 -4.15
C TYR A 434 29.33 28.17 -4.93
N GLY A 435 28.83 28.63 -6.08
CA GLY A 435 27.94 27.83 -6.92
C GLY A 435 27.32 28.63 -8.07
N LEU A 436 26.58 27.94 -8.93
CA LEU A 436 25.80 28.52 -10.01
C LEU A 436 24.30 28.36 -9.72
N HIS A 437 23.67 29.46 -9.32
CA HIS A 437 22.22 29.53 -9.12
C HIS A 437 21.59 30.50 -10.12
N LEU A 438 20.81 29.95 -11.05
CA LEU A 438 19.93 30.71 -11.94
C LEU A 438 18.49 30.41 -11.52
N PRO A 439 17.75 31.37 -10.94
CA PRO A 439 16.39 31.12 -10.46
C PRO A 439 15.45 30.75 -11.60
N LEU A 440 14.63 29.71 -11.40
CA LEU A 440 13.62 29.31 -12.38
C LEU A 440 12.47 30.31 -12.43
N LEU A 441 11.88 30.46 -13.62
CA LEU A 441 10.71 31.31 -13.85
C LEU A 441 9.43 30.53 -13.59
N ALA A 442 8.38 31.17 -13.11
CA ALA A 442 7.10 30.49 -12.92
C ALA A 442 6.61 29.90 -14.26
N GLY A 443 6.09 28.67 -14.24
CA GLY A 443 5.63 27.96 -15.43
C GLY A 443 6.70 27.24 -16.25
N THR A 444 7.99 27.41 -15.90
CA THR A 444 9.10 26.70 -16.56
C THR A 444 8.90 25.18 -16.47
N GLU A 445 9.01 24.50 -17.60
CA GLU A 445 8.96 23.04 -17.66
C GLU A 445 10.26 22.43 -17.09
N VAL A 446 10.10 21.46 -16.20
CA VAL A 446 11.18 20.75 -15.54
C VAL A 446 10.99 19.25 -15.64
N SER A 447 12.10 18.51 -15.59
CA SER A 447 12.09 17.05 -15.50
C SER A 447 12.32 16.63 -14.05
N ILE A 448 11.34 15.92 -13.47
CA ILE A 448 11.39 15.40 -12.12
C ILE A 448 11.93 13.98 -12.15
N ALA A 449 13.11 13.77 -11.58
CA ALA A 449 13.68 12.45 -11.34
C ALA A 449 13.47 12.06 -9.87
N PHE A 450 13.75 10.80 -9.53
CA PHE A 450 13.45 10.21 -8.24
C PHE A 450 14.67 9.49 -7.68
N GLU A 451 15.05 9.78 -6.44
CA GLU A 451 16.20 9.12 -5.80
C GLU A 451 15.93 7.62 -5.65
N ASP A 452 16.81 6.78 -6.19
CA ASP A 452 16.64 5.31 -6.26
C ASP A 452 15.30 4.85 -6.88
N GLY A 453 14.69 5.72 -7.71
CA GLY A 453 13.36 5.49 -8.27
C GLY A 453 12.22 5.58 -7.26
N ASN A 454 12.45 6.12 -6.05
CA ASN A 454 11.43 6.26 -5.02
C ASN A 454 10.44 7.40 -5.35
N PRO A 455 9.14 7.13 -5.56
CA PRO A 455 8.12 8.15 -5.87
C PRO A 455 8.06 9.31 -4.86
N ASP A 456 8.41 9.05 -3.61
CA ASP A 456 8.32 10.02 -2.52
C ASP A 456 9.59 10.87 -2.38
N ARG A 457 10.59 10.68 -3.26
CA ARG A 457 11.85 11.44 -3.29
C ARG A 457 12.13 12.12 -4.63
N PRO A 458 11.25 13.03 -5.08
CA PRO A 458 11.46 13.76 -6.32
C PRO A 458 12.56 14.83 -6.17
N TYR A 459 13.29 15.06 -7.26
CA TYR A 459 14.18 16.21 -7.45
C TYR A 459 14.11 16.70 -8.90
N ILE A 460 14.36 17.99 -9.14
CA ILE A 460 14.44 18.54 -10.48
C ILE A 460 15.80 18.16 -11.08
N ALA A 461 15.79 17.28 -12.08
CA ALA A 461 16.98 16.81 -12.79
C ALA A 461 17.43 17.75 -13.91
N GLY A 462 16.51 18.57 -14.43
CA GLY A 462 16.81 19.50 -15.52
C GLY A 462 15.62 20.37 -15.91
N VAL A 463 15.91 21.35 -16.75
CA VAL A 463 14.96 22.33 -17.27
C VAL A 463 14.79 22.08 -18.77
N LYS A 464 13.57 22.27 -19.29
CA LYS A 464 13.24 22.07 -20.70
C LYS A 464 12.67 23.34 -21.32
N HIS A 465 12.93 23.52 -22.62
CA HIS A 465 12.19 24.47 -23.45
C HIS A 465 10.93 23.78 -24.00
N ASP A 466 9.92 24.57 -24.33
CA ASP A 466 8.67 24.08 -24.93
C ASP A 466 8.21 25.01 -26.06
N SER A 467 7.07 24.69 -26.69
CA SER A 467 6.56 25.49 -27.82
C SER A 467 6.14 26.91 -27.45
N ALA A 468 5.77 27.16 -26.19
CA ALA A 468 5.45 28.49 -25.69
C ALA A 468 6.70 29.25 -25.20
N HIS A 469 7.72 28.50 -24.76
CA HIS A 469 8.99 28.99 -24.23
C HIS A 469 10.16 28.41 -25.04
N THR A 470 10.32 28.89 -26.27
CA THR A 470 11.33 28.36 -27.21
C THR A 470 12.77 28.67 -26.77
N ASP A 471 13.70 27.80 -27.17
CA ASP A 471 15.13 28.01 -26.92
C ASP A 471 15.64 29.33 -27.56
N HIS A 472 16.63 29.94 -26.92
CA HIS A 472 17.30 31.14 -27.44
C HIS A 472 18.27 30.82 -28.59
N VAL A 473 18.71 29.56 -28.69
CA VAL A 473 19.56 29.07 -29.76
C VAL A 473 18.77 28.08 -30.61
N THR A 474 18.60 28.42 -31.88
CA THR A 474 17.87 27.63 -32.88
C THR A 474 18.72 27.49 -34.15
N ILE A 475 18.19 26.85 -35.18
CA ILE A 475 18.87 26.71 -36.47
C ILE A 475 19.30 28.05 -37.08
N GLN A 476 18.61 29.15 -36.76
CA GLN A 476 18.92 30.48 -37.28
C GLN A 476 20.20 31.08 -36.67
N ASN A 477 20.67 30.55 -35.53
CA ASN A 477 21.77 31.13 -34.78
C ASN A 477 22.59 30.08 -34.00
N TYR A 478 22.67 28.87 -34.55
CA TYR A 478 23.18 27.63 -33.94
C TYR A 478 24.66 27.63 -33.49
N LYS A 479 25.43 28.68 -33.81
CA LYS A 479 26.83 28.87 -33.38
C LYS A 479 26.98 29.78 -32.16
N ARG A 480 25.86 30.12 -31.51
CA ARG A 480 25.85 31.02 -30.34
C ARG A 480 25.70 30.24 -29.05
N ASN A 481 26.41 30.71 -28.01
CA ASN A 481 26.22 30.32 -26.62
C ASN A 481 25.60 31.53 -25.89
N VAL A 482 24.45 31.36 -25.23
CA VAL A 482 23.67 32.48 -24.68
C VAL A 482 23.23 32.21 -23.26
N LEU A 483 23.58 33.11 -22.34
CA LEU A 483 22.90 33.28 -21.05
C LEU A 483 22.09 34.57 -21.12
N ARG A 484 20.78 34.50 -20.86
CA ARG A 484 19.87 35.66 -20.88
C ARG A 484 18.96 35.62 -19.65
N THR A 485 18.82 36.74 -18.95
CA THR A 485 17.89 36.88 -17.81
C THR A 485 16.57 37.55 -18.23
N PRO A 486 15.51 37.50 -17.40
CA PRO A 486 14.22 38.15 -17.70
C PRO A 486 14.32 39.66 -17.93
N ALA A 487 15.24 40.34 -17.23
CA ALA A 487 15.54 41.77 -17.43
C ALA A 487 16.53 42.03 -18.60
N ASN A 488 16.64 41.07 -19.51
CA ASN A 488 17.44 41.15 -20.73
C ASN A 488 18.94 41.40 -20.52
N ASN A 489 19.48 41.10 -19.34
CA ASN A 489 20.94 41.02 -19.14
C ASN A 489 21.44 39.78 -19.89
N LYS A 490 22.47 39.94 -20.72
CA LYS A 490 22.90 38.91 -21.67
C LYS A 490 24.41 38.77 -21.71
N ILE A 491 24.88 37.54 -21.64
CA ILE A 491 26.23 37.13 -22.02
C ILE A 491 26.08 36.24 -23.25
N ARG A 492 26.75 36.58 -24.34
CA ARG A 492 26.73 35.83 -25.59
C ARG A 492 28.13 35.64 -26.13
N LEU A 493 28.45 34.41 -26.49
CA LEU A 493 29.64 34.06 -27.27
C LEU A 493 29.16 33.55 -28.64
N ASP A 494 29.78 34.03 -29.71
CA ASP A 494 29.47 33.63 -31.08
C ASP A 494 30.71 32.99 -31.70
N ASP A 495 30.60 31.73 -32.14
CA ASP A 495 31.71 30.92 -32.66
C ASP A 495 31.67 30.80 -34.19
N GLU A 496 30.97 31.71 -34.89
CA GLU A 496 31.04 31.77 -36.35
C GLU A 496 32.47 32.11 -36.80
N ARG A 497 33.11 31.16 -37.48
CA ARG A 497 34.50 31.29 -37.95
C ARG A 497 34.75 32.57 -38.74
N GLY A 498 35.74 33.35 -38.31
CA GLY A 498 36.11 34.64 -38.89
C GLY A 498 35.26 35.82 -38.39
N LYS A 499 34.33 35.58 -37.46
CA LYS A 499 33.44 36.57 -36.83
C LYS A 499 33.26 36.30 -35.34
N GLU A 500 34.20 35.59 -34.71
CA GLU A 500 34.11 35.21 -33.30
C GLU A 500 34.11 36.45 -32.39
N HIS A 501 33.18 36.52 -31.43
CA HIS A 501 33.13 37.63 -30.48
C HIS A 501 32.35 37.29 -29.22
N ILE A 502 32.63 38.03 -28.14
CA ILE A 502 31.86 38.00 -26.90
C ILE A 502 31.12 39.32 -26.75
N LYS A 503 29.82 39.24 -26.45
CA LYS A 503 28.96 40.39 -26.16
C LYS A 503 28.35 40.27 -24.77
N VAL A 504 28.56 41.30 -23.96
CA VAL A 504 27.90 41.48 -22.66
C VAL A 504 27.01 42.73 -22.74
N SER A 505 25.73 42.61 -22.40
CA SER A 505 24.78 43.73 -22.46
C SER A 505 23.78 43.72 -21.32
N THR A 506 23.37 44.91 -20.88
CA THR A 506 22.32 45.16 -19.88
C THR A 506 21.28 46.13 -20.43
N GLU A 507 20.05 46.09 -19.93
CA GLU A 507 18.94 46.92 -20.43
C GLU A 507 18.87 48.32 -19.79
N VAL A 508 19.37 48.48 -18.56
CA VAL A 508 19.39 49.77 -17.87
C VAL A 508 20.56 50.62 -18.37
N ARG A 509 20.23 51.74 -19.03
CA ARG A 509 21.16 52.83 -19.37
C ARG A 509 21.94 53.29 -18.14
N ARG A 510 23.26 53.31 -18.26
CA ARG A 510 24.22 53.93 -17.34
C ARG A 510 23.80 55.38 -17.04
N LYS A 511 23.35 55.68 -15.82
CA LYS A 511 23.45 57.02 -15.22
C LYS A 511 24.70 57.04 -14.34
N GLU A 512 25.85 57.13 -14.99
CA GLU A 512 27.04 57.73 -14.39
C GLU A 512 27.46 58.86 -15.32
N PRO A 513 27.80 60.05 -14.81
CA PRO A 513 28.31 61.12 -15.63
C PRO A 513 29.64 60.65 -16.25
N ALA A 514 29.66 60.52 -17.56
CA ALA A 514 30.89 60.33 -18.30
C ALA A 514 31.79 61.55 -18.05
N GLU A 515 33.04 61.31 -17.63
CA GLU A 515 34.11 62.26 -17.95
C GLU A 515 34.10 62.52 -19.46
N PRO A 516 34.33 63.76 -19.92
CA PRO A 516 34.15 64.10 -21.31
C PRO A 516 35.25 63.43 -22.16
N GLY A 517 34.90 62.36 -22.89
CA GLY A 517 35.83 61.77 -23.86
C GLY A 517 35.55 60.38 -24.43
N THR A 518 34.57 59.59 -23.99
CA THR A 518 34.35 58.23 -24.52
C THR A 518 32.91 57.97 -24.96
N SER A 519 32.75 57.67 -26.25
CA SER A 519 31.49 57.25 -26.88
C SER A 519 30.97 55.93 -26.29
N GLY A 520 29.66 55.84 -26.08
CA GLY A 520 28.97 54.78 -25.34
C GLY A 520 29.35 53.34 -25.71
N GLY A 521 29.75 52.56 -24.71
CA GLY A 521 30.28 51.20 -24.90
C GLY A 521 29.21 50.12 -24.89
N CYS A 522 28.97 49.51 -26.05
CA CYS A 522 28.81 48.07 -26.15
C CYS A 522 30.23 47.50 -26.03
N TRP A 523 30.53 46.70 -25.00
CA TRP A 523 31.84 46.05 -24.91
C TRP A 523 31.85 44.85 -25.87
N GLU A 524 32.34 45.08 -27.09
CA GLU A 524 32.75 44.03 -28.02
C GLU A 524 34.23 43.72 -27.76
N ALA A 525 34.49 42.64 -27.04
CA ALA A 525 35.82 42.09 -26.97
C ALA A 525 35.99 41.16 -28.18
N ALA A 526 36.73 41.61 -29.19
CA ALA A 526 37.21 40.74 -30.26
C ALA A 526 38.29 39.82 -29.67
N ALA A 527 38.05 38.51 -29.68
CA ALA A 527 39.10 37.54 -29.41
C ALA A 527 40.10 37.58 -30.58
N ARG A 528 41.40 37.73 -30.28
CA ARG A 528 42.48 37.66 -31.29
C ARG A 528 42.83 36.22 -31.60
#